data_AF-A0A2S5LJV0-F1
#
_entry.id   AF-A0A2S5LJV0-F1
#
_cell.length_a   1.000
_cell.length_b   1.000
_cell.length_c   1.000
_cell.angle_alpha   90.00
_cell.angle_beta   90.00
_cell.angle_gamma   90.00
#
_symmetry.space_group_name_H-M   'P 1'
#
loop_
_entity.id
_entity.type
_entity.pdbx_description
1 polymer ?
#
loop_
_entity_poly.entity_id
_entity_poly.type
_entity_poly.pdbx_seq_one_letter_code
_entity_poly.pdbx_strand_id
1 'polypeptide(L)' 'MDPRKIAGKLVIATHNPGKLWELRQLLEPHGVEAVSAGELGLEEPEETEQTFAGNA' A
#
# COMPACT_ATOMS: atom_id res chain seq x y z
N MET A 1 -16.56 7.10 18.07
CA MET A 1 -16.84 6.60 16.71
C MET A 1 -16.06 5.32 16.52
N ASP A 2 -16.66 4.30 15.92
CA ASP A 2 -15.94 3.08 15.58
C ASP A 2 -15.20 3.31 14.25
N PRO A 3 -13.86 3.15 14.17
CA PRO A 3 -13.13 3.40 12.94
C PRO A 3 -13.56 2.41 11.86
N ARG A 4 -13.63 2.90 10.61
CA ARG A 4 -13.89 2.05 9.45
C ARG A 4 -12.79 1.00 9.33
N LYS A 5 -13.16 -0.28 9.38
CA LYS A 5 -12.25 -1.39 9.08
C LYS A 5 -11.86 -1.38 7.61
N ILE A 6 -10.58 -1.60 7.34
CA ILE A 6 -10.07 -1.87 5.99
C ILE A 6 -10.47 -3.31 5.63
N ALA A 7 -11.03 -3.50 4.44
CA ALA A 7 -11.48 -4.79 3.94
C ALA A 7 -11.52 -4.77 2.40
N GLY A 8 -11.39 -5.94 1.77
CA GLY A 8 -11.41 -6.06 0.30
C GLY A 8 -10.08 -5.62 -0.32
N LYS A 9 -10.15 -5.02 -1.52
CA LYS A 9 -8.96 -4.61 -2.27
C LYS A 9 -8.36 -3.32 -1.74
N LEU A 10 -7.08 -3.35 -1.37
CA LEU A 10 -6.32 -2.22 -0.86
C LEU A 10 -5.15 -1.91 -1.78
N VAL A 11 -5.09 -0.67 -2.29
CA VAL A 11 -3.95 -0.19 -3.07
C VAL A 11 -2.82 0.19 -2.12
N ILE A 12 -1.64 -0.38 -2.34
CA ILE A 12 -0.39 -0.05 -1.66
C ILE A 12 0.42 0.86 -2.58
N ALA A 13 0.74 2.07 -2.12
CA ALA A 13 1.53 3.06 -2.85
C ALA A 13 3.02 2.68 -2.93
N THR A 14 3.31 1.59 -3.63
CA THR A 14 4.67 1.14 -3.91
C THR A 14 4.75 0.52 -5.29
N HIS A 15 5.90 0.65 -5.95
CA HIS A 15 6.24 -0.10 -7.15
C HIS A 15 7.17 -1.29 -6.83
N ASN A 16 7.56 -1.44 -5.56
CA ASN A 16 8.50 -2.46 -5.14
C ASN A 16 7.79 -3.82 -4.95
N PRO A 17 8.11 -4.85 -5.74
CA PRO A 17 7.46 -6.16 -5.65
C PRO A 17 7.77 -6.90 -4.33
N GLY A 18 8.93 -6.66 -3.71
CA GLY A 18 9.29 -7.23 -2.41
C GLY A 18 8.42 -6.68 -1.29
N LYS A 19 8.24 -5.35 -1.22
CA LYS A 19 7.35 -4.70 -0.25
C LYS A 19 5.90 -5.19 -0.40
N LEU A 20 5.43 -5.32 -1.64
CA LEU A 20 4.10 -5.84 -1.92
C LEU A 20 3.92 -7.29 -1.44
N TRP A 21 4.92 -8.15 -1.67
CA TRP A 21 4.89 -9.53 -1.19
C TRP A 21 4.78 -9.60 0.34
N GLU A 22 5.61 -8.84 1.07
CA GLU A 22 5.57 -8.78 2.53
C GLU A 22 4.19 -8.32 3.04
N LEU A 23 3.64 -7.26 2.45
CA LEU A 23 2.34 -6.71 2.83
C LEU A 23 1.18 -7.66 2.51
N ARG A 24 1.24 -8.39 1.39
CA ARG A 24 0.26 -9.46 1.08
C ARG A 24 0.24 -10.51 2.18
N GLN A 25 1.41 -11.01 2.59
CA GLN A 25 1.50 -12.02 3.66
C GLN A 25 0.93 -11.53 4.99
N LEU A 26 1.11 -10.23 5.31
CA LEU A 26 0.57 -9.64 6.54
C LEU A 26 -0.94 -9.40 6.49
N LEU A 27 -1.48 -9.03 5.33
CA LEU A 27 -2.85 -8.54 5.18
C LEU A 27 -3.86 -9.63 4.76
N GLU A 28 -3.41 -10.68 4.07
CA GLU A 28 -4.24 -11.78 3.61
C GLU A 28 -5.04 -12.47 4.73
N PRO A 29 -4.48 -12.75 5.94
CA PRO A 29 -5.23 -13.33 7.05
C PRO A 29 -6.40 -12.47 7.54
N HIS A 30 -6.41 -11.17 7.21
CA HIS A 30 -7.45 -10.22 7.55
C HIS A 30 -8.48 -10.01 6.42
N GLY A 31 -8.39 -10.77 5.32
CA GLY A 31 -9.31 -10.66 4.18
C GLY A 31 -9.07 -9.39 3.33
N VAL A 32 -7.83 -8.90 3.32
CA VAL A 32 -7.42 -7.72 2.55
C VAL A 32 -6.53 -8.15 1.38
N GLU A 33 -6.97 -7.83 0.16
CA GLU A 33 -6.22 -8.09 -1.08
C GLU A 33 -5.34 -6.88 -1.40
N ALA A 34 -4.04 -6.98 -1.13
CA ALA A 34 -3.10 -5.93 -1.47
C ALA A 34 -2.72 -5.95 -2.97
N VAL A 35 -2.93 -4.82 -3.65
CA VAL A 35 -2.50 -4.53 -5.02
C VAL A 35 -1.53 -3.36 -5.00
N SER A 36 -0.47 -3.36 -5.80
CA SER A 36 0.47 -2.23 -5.82
C SER A 36 0.08 -1.15 -6.82
N ALA A 37 0.52 0.09 -6.57
CA ALA A 37 0.40 1.18 -7.54
C ALA A 37 1.08 0.83 -8.88
N GLY A 38 2.21 0.13 -8.82
CA GLY A 38 2.94 -0.33 -10.02
C GLY A 38 2.17 -1.38 -10.84
N GLU A 39 1.47 -2.32 -10.18
CA GLU A 39 0.60 -3.29 -10.85
C GLU A 39 -0.59 -2.62 -11.56
N LEU A 40 -1.00 -1.44 -11.10
CA LEU A 40 -2.06 -0.63 -11.72
C LEU A 40 -1.53 0.32 -12.80
N GLY A 41 -0.21 0.38 -13.02
CA GLY A 41 0.42 1.29 -13.97
C GLY A 41 0.31 2.76 -13.57
N LEU A 42 0.20 3.04 -12.27
CA LEU A 42 0.28 4.41 -11.75
C LEU A 42 1.74 4.89 -11.80
N GLU A 43 1.94 6.19 -11.93
CA GLU A 43 3.28 6.80 -11.88
C GLU A 43 3.74 6.95 -10.42
N GLU A 44 5.06 6.93 -10.19
CA GLU A 44 5.61 7.22 -8.86
C GLU A 44 5.46 8.72 -8.56
N PRO A 45 4.91 9.10 -7.39
CA PRO A 45 4.87 10.50 -6.99
C PRO A 45 6.27 11.01 -6.63
N GLU A 46 6.47 12.32 -6.74
CA GLU A 46 7.69 12.96 -6.23
C GLU A 46 7.71 12.92 -4.69
N GLU A 47 8.81 12.44 -4.11
CA GLU A 47 9.07 12.48 -2.67
C GLU A 47 9.79 13.78 -2.30
N THR A 48 9.04 14.87 -2.14
CA THR A 48 9.60 16.22 -1.93
C THR A 48 9.91 16.57 -0.48
N GLU A 49 9.39 15.81 0.48
CA GLU A 49 9.55 16.09 1.90
C GLU A 49 10.86 15.51 2.46
N GLN A 50 11.43 16.19 3.46
CA GLN A 50 12.67 15.75 4.11
C GLN A 50 12.46 14.64 5.15
N THR A 51 11.21 14.19 5.35
CA THR A 51 10.88 13.20 6.38
C THR A 51 10.10 12.05 5.77
N PHE A 52 10.32 10.84 6.28
CA PHE A 52 9.58 9.65 5.85
C PHE A 52 8.07 9.83 6.00
N ALA A 53 7.62 10.48 7.08
CA ALA A 53 6.20 10.74 7.33
C ALA A 53 5.61 11.82 6.40
N GLY A 54 6.43 12.67 5.79
CA GLY A 54 5.97 13.64 4.80
C GLY A 54 5.76 13.02 3.42
N ASN A 55 6.53 11.98 3.09
CA ASN A 55 6.43 11.27 1.80
C ASN A 55 5.45 10.09 1.83
N ALA A 56 5.16 9.52 3.00
CA ALA A 56 4.28 8.37 3.20
C ALA A 56 2.81 8.76 3.37
#